data_AF-A0A9D4N1K5-F1
#
_entry.id   AF-A0A9D4N1K5-F1
#
_cell.length_a   1.000
_cell.length_b   1.000
_cell.length_c   1.000
_cell.angle_alpha   90.00
_cell.angle_beta   90.00
_cell.angle_gamma   90.00
#
_symmetry.space_group_name_H-M   'P 1'
#
loop_
_entity.id
_entity.type
_entity.pdbx_description
1 polymer ?
#
loop_
_entity_poly.entity_id
_entity_poly.type
_entity_poly.pdbx_seq_one_letter_code
_entity_poly.pdbx_strand_id
1 'polypeptide(L)' 'MRMVRAFLVGEQDAWDENLGCLAGAYRCTIQESTRLSPNMLVLGREVCMPAEVIFGSASSVPSLTISNCN' A
#
# COMPACT_ATOMS: atom_id res chain seq x y z
N MET A 1 -9.78 -6.35 6.27
CA MET A 1 -10.52 -6.08 5.01
C MET A 1 -11.13 -4.67 4.94
N ARG A 2 -10.43 -3.59 5.36
CA ARG A 2 -10.96 -2.21 5.20
C ARG A 2 -10.66 -1.64 3.82
N MET A 3 -9.46 -1.87 3.30
CA MET A 3 -9.02 -1.46 1.96
C MET A 3 -9.93 -2.00 0.83
N VAL A 4 -10.17 -3.32 0.81
CA VAL A 4 -11.01 -3.97 -0.22
C VAL A 4 -12.41 -3.37 -0.23
N ARG A 5 -13.02 -3.22 0.95
CA ARG A 5 -14.36 -2.63 1.07
C ARG A 5 -14.41 -1.18 0.62
N ALA A 6 -13.38 -0.38 0.94
CA ALA A 6 -13.31 1.02 0.55
C ALA A 6 -13.14 1.21 -0.97
N PHE A 7 -12.42 0.30 -1.63
CA PHE A 7 -12.18 0.37 -3.07
C PHE A 7 -13.38 -0.10 -3.90
N LEU A 8 -14.14 -1.07 -3.39
CA LEU A 8 -15.30 -1.65 -4.09
C LEU A 8 -16.62 -0.96 -3.74
N VAL A 9 -16.62 0.21 -3.07
CA VAL A 9 -17.87 0.92 -2.76
C VAL A 9 -18.52 1.39 -4.06
N GLY A 10 -19.72 0.91 -4.34
CA GLY A 10 -20.51 1.24 -5.54
C GLY A 10 -20.28 0.30 -6.73
N GLU A 11 -19.28 -0.59 -6.67
CA GLU A 11 -18.89 -1.48 -7.77
C GLU A 11 -18.48 -2.86 -7.21
N GLN A 12 -19.37 -3.50 -6.45
CA GLN A 12 -19.05 -4.79 -5.81
C GLN A 12 -18.98 -5.95 -6.81
N ASP A 13 -19.61 -5.82 -7.98
CA ASP A 13 -19.68 -6.88 -8.97
C ASP A 13 -18.35 -7.07 -9.72
N ALA A 14 -17.56 -6.00 -9.90
CA ALA A 14 -16.24 -6.04 -10.56
C ALA A 14 -15.08 -6.33 -9.58
N TRP A 15 -15.33 -7.08 -8.50
CA TRP A 15 -14.33 -7.34 -7.46
C TRP A 15 -13.13 -8.16 -7.96
N ASP A 16 -13.37 -9.03 -8.93
CA ASP A 16 -12.39 -9.91 -9.56
C ASP A 16 -11.47 -9.13 -10.51
N GLU A 17 -12.02 -8.20 -11.29
CA GLU A 17 -11.26 -7.29 -12.16
C GLU A 17 -10.29 -6.42 -11.35
N ASN A 18 -10.72 -5.99 -10.17
CA ASN A 18 -9.98 -5.09 -9.30
C ASN A 18 -8.99 -5.80 -8.34
N LEU A 19 -9.04 -7.13 -8.26
CA LEU A 19 -8.26 -7.90 -7.31
C LEU A 19 -6.75 -7.74 -7.53
N GLY A 20 -6.31 -7.65 -8.79
CA GLY A 20 -4.89 -7.47 -9.13
C GLY A 20 -4.33 -6.14 -8.61
N CYS A 21 -5.08 -5.05 -8.82
CA CYS A 21 -4.72 -3.72 -8.32
C CYS A 21 -4.67 -3.69 -6.79
N LEU A 22 -5.69 -4.27 -6.15
CA LEU A 22 -5.76 -4.39 -4.69
C LEU A 22 -4.60 -5.21 -4.11
N ALA A 23 -4.25 -6.34 -4.73
CA ALA A 23 -3.12 -7.15 -4.30
C ALA A 23 -1.79 -6.38 -4.44
N GLY A 24 -1.60 -5.64 -5.54
CA GLY A 24 -0.42 -4.79 -5.76
C GLY A 24 -0.31 -3.70 -4.70
N ALA A 25 -1.38 -2.93 -4.48
CA ALA A 25 -1.40 -1.87 -3.48
C ALA A 25 -1.17 -2.41 -2.06
N TYR A 26 -1.76 -3.55 -1.70
CA TYR A 26 -1.54 -4.17 -0.40
C TYR A 26 -0.07 -4.58 -0.19
N ARG A 27 0.58 -5.13 -1.22
CA ARG A 27 1.99 -5.54 -1.17
C ARG A 27 2.97 -4.38 -1.03
N CYS A 28 2.59 -3.19 -1.47
CA CYS A 28 3.42 -1.97 -1.40
C CYS A 28 3.09 -1.09 -0.19
N THR A 29 2.05 -1.41 0.58
CA THR A 29 1.65 -0.61 1.73
C THR A 29 2.32 -1.13 3.01
N ILE A 30 2.89 -0.22 3.79
CA ILE A 30 3.46 -0.53 5.10
C ILE A 30 2.37 -1.03 6.05
N GLN A 31 2.61 -2.17 6.70
CA GLN A 31 1.70 -2.71 7.70
C GLN A 31 2.02 -2.19 9.10
N GLU A 32 0.98 -1.96 9.90
CA GLU A 32 1.13 -1.43 11.26
C GLU A 32 1.88 -2.41 12.19
N SER A 33 1.62 -3.71 12.06
CA SER A 33 2.18 -4.76 12.90
C SER A 33 3.67 -4.99 12.67
N THR A 34 4.12 -4.95 11.42
CA THR A 34 5.51 -5.23 11.04
C THR A 34 6.31 -3.98 10.75
N ARG A 35 5.65 -2.83 10.56
CA ARG A 35 6.23 -1.56 10.09
C ARG A 35 6.93 -1.67 8.74
N LEU A 36 6.68 -2.74 7.99
CA LEU A 36 7.29 -3.02 6.69
C LEU A 36 6.20 -3.36 5.68
N SER A 37 6.49 -3.12 4.40
CA SER A 37 5.62 -3.61 3.33
C SER A 37 5.84 -5.11 3.11
N PRO A 38 4.83 -5.85 2.61
CA PRO A 38 5.02 -7.24 2.20
C PRO A 38 6.10 -7.41 1.12
N ASN A 39 6.25 -6.46 0.19
CA ASN A 39 7.32 -6.50 -0.81
C ASN A 39 8.71 -6.47 -0.16
N MET A 40 8.91 -5.57 0.81
CA MET A 40 10.15 -5.51 1.58
C MET A 40 10.44 -6.82 2.32
N LEU A 41 9.41 -7.41 2.94
CA LEU A 41 9.57 -8.65 3.71
C LEU A 41 9.91 -9.86 2.84
N VAL A 42 9.34 -9.97 1.65
CA VAL A 42 9.53 -11.13 0.76
C VAL A 42 10.76 -10.99 -0.12
N LEU A 43 11.03 -9.79 -0.65
CA LEU A 43 12.07 -9.55 -1.64
C LEU A 43 13.34 -8.91 -1.05
N GLY A 44 13.29 -8.42 0.19
CA GLY A 44 14.38 -7.67 0.82
C GLY A 44 14.61 -6.28 0.22
N ARG A 45 13.70 -5.80 -0.63
CA ARG A 45 13.72 -4.47 -1.24
C ARG A 45 12.31 -4.01 -1.57
N GLU A 46 12.09 -2.70 -1.63
CA GLU A 46 10.86 -2.18 -2.20
C GLU A 46 10.82 -2.36 -3.72
N VAL A 47 9.62 -2.60 -4.23
CA VAL A 47 9.35 -2.67 -5.67
C VAL A 47 8.97 -1.28 -6.15
N CYS A 48 9.61 -0.82 -7.23
CA CYS A 48 9.20 0.42 -7.89
C CYS A 48 7.88 0.19 -8.62
N MET A 49 6.85 0.93 -8.21
CA MET A 49 5.53 0.86 -8.81
C MET A 49 5.51 1.66 -10.11
N PRO A 50 4.79 1.21 -11.17
CA PRO A 50 4.69 1.96 -12.43
C PRO A 50 4.21 3.41 -12.23
N ALA A 51 3.34 3.63 -11.25
CA ALA A 51 2.88 4.96 -10.86
C ALA A 51 4.03 5.86 -10.38
N GLU A 52 5.02 5.32 -9.65
CA GLU A 52 6.19 6.08 -9.20
C GLU A 52 7.14 6.43 -10.35
N VAL A 53 7.17 5.61 -11.40
CA VAL A 53 7.95 5.92 -12.61
C VAL A 53 7.32 7.08 -13.38
N ILE A 54 5.99 7.09 -13.49
CA ILE A 54 5.23 8.08 -14.26
C ILE A 54 5.08 9.40 -13.50
N PHE A 55 4.73 9.34 -12.21
CA PHE A 55 4.42 10.50 -11.38
C PHE A 55 5.59 10.93 -10.49
N GLY A 56 6.67 10.15 -10.44
CA GLY A 56 7.77 10.32 -9.50
C GLY A 56 7.51 9.61 -8.17
N SER A 57 8.57 9.22 -7.47
CA SER A 57 8.46 8.71 -6.10
C SER A 57 8.09 9.85 -5.16
N ALA A 58 7.02 9.70 -4.37
CA ALA A 58 6.71 10.59 -3.25
C ALA A 58 7.70 10.33 -2.09
N SER A 59 8.99 10.58 -2.30
CA SER A 59 10.00 10.51 -1.24
C SER A 59 9.92 11.77 -0.38
N SER A 60 8.83 11.93 0.34
CA SER A 60 8.75 12.80 1.51
C SER A 60 7.98 12.06 2.59
N VAL A 61 8.58 11.00 3.13
CA VAL A 61 8.16 10.50 4.43
C VAL A 61 8.84 11.40 5.45
N PRO A 62 8.16 12.37 6.11
CA PRO A 62 8.61 12.75 7.43
C PRO A 62 8.50 11.47 8.25
N SER A 63 9.61 11.03 8.85
CA SER A 63 9.59 9.99 9.87
C SER A 63 8.35 10.20 10.73
N LEU A 64 7.43 9.24 10.76
CA LEU A 64 6.37 9.20 11.74
C LEU A 64 7.03 8.94 13.10
N THR A 65 7.69 9.97 13.63
CA THR A 65 8.02 10.09 15.03
C THR A 65 6.67 10.00 15.71
N ILE A 66 6.45 8.88 16.39
CA ILE A 66 5.40 8.76 17.39
C ILE A 66 5.76 9.80 18.44
N SER A 67 5.28 11.03 18.25
CA SER A 67 5.25 12.03 19.30
C SER A 67 4.16 11.54 20.23
N ASN A 68 4.61 10.88 21.29
CA ASN A 68 3.82 10.49 22.44
C ASN A 68 3.06 11.73 22.93
N CYS A 69 1.75 11.81 22.69
CA CYS A 69 0.91 12.80 23.34
C CYS A 69 0.65 12.31 24.76
N ASN A 70 1.36 12.91 25.71
CA ASN A 70 0.94 12.98 27.12
C ASN A 70 -0.37 13.76 27.23
#